data_AF-A0AAU6DEE3-F1
#
_entry.id   AF-A0AAU6DEE3-F1
#
_cell.length_a   1.000
_cell.length_b   1.000
_cell.length_c   1.000
_cell.angle_alpha   90.00
_cell.angle_beta   90.00
_cell.angle_gamma   90.00
#
_symmetry.space_group_name_H-M   'P 1'
#
loop_
_entity.id
_entity.type
_entity.pdbx_description
1 polymer ?
#
loop_
_entity_poly.entity_id
_entity_poly.type
_entity_poly.pdbx_seq_one_letter_code
_entity_poly.pdbx_strand_id
1 'polypeptide(L)'
;MPHQRSAASSRTEGLERWLVSLPREELLALVREQVERDHELRRRLELRAASARRDDPTVRERVLALLDPVPFARYGCVEYADAHAYGRQASEAVAALRTLTADGRAALAVTLAREAMAALCRAYEDIDDSSGSVGSVAEELAEAHLEACRAACPDPLETAEWLARHLLGGDCDVFGPDPFDYREVLGTDGLARLRQLATEAWRRKPSGWAEKYLMERLVKAAGTVDELIAVYAADLSPTGETHLTIAHELEAAGRPDEALEWAERGLRELAEPHRGGSDLEDFLCERYAVAGQPARAAEVRRNGFRARRSLATYRLLRECARAEGSWEREGPVALGLLREDADRSRPSWYGGPVLIDALIDDGDLATAWQTATEGQATPHQWLTLADLVRKDRPADALPVYLRLIDPLKKITGDANYQQIARLLLGARECHQKLGTAQEFADYVTALRAEQKRKRNLMKLLDQNGL
;
A
#
# COMPACT_ATOMS: atom_id res chain seq x y z
N MET A 1 20.51 13.58 -31.04
CA MET A 1 19.06 13.25 -30.93
C MET A 1 18.09 14.10 -31.78
N PRO A 2 18.41 15.31 -32.30
CA PRO A 2 17.47 16.08 -33.18
C PRO A 2 17.30 15.49 -34.60
N HIS A 3 18.39 15.00 -35.21
CA HIS A 3 18.37 14.48 -36.59
C HIS A 3 17.54 13.19 -36.76
N GLN A 4 17.49 12.34 -35.72
CA GLN A 4 16.68 11.11 -35.75
C GLN A 4 15.18 11.41 -35.66
N ARG A 5 14.77 12.46 -34.94
CA ARG A 5 13.38 12.92 -34.89
C ARG A 5 12.94 13.56 -36.20
N SER A 6 13.79 14.40 -36.81
CA SER A 6 13.50 15.02 -38.12
C SER A 6 13.41 13.99 -39.25
N ALA A 7 14.30 12.99 -39.27
CA ALA A 7 14.25 11.89 -40.24
C ALA A 7 13.09 10.90 -40.00
N ALA A 8 12.53 10.83 -38.79
CA ALA A 8 11.31 10.08 -38.52
C ALA A 8 10.08 10.83 -39.07
N SER A 9 9.95 12.13 -38.80
CA SER A 9 8.86 12.97 -39.35
C SER A 9 8.85 12.97 -40.88
N SER A 10 10.00 13.10 -41.54
CA SER A 10 10.06 13.09 -43.01
C SER A 10 9.65 11.74 -43.63
N ARG A 11 9.85 10.62 -42.90
CA ARG A 11 9.40 9.29 -43.33
C ARG A 11 7.90 9.13 -43.17
N THR A 12 7.33 9.61 -42.06
CA THR A 12 5.87 9.62 -41.86
C THR A 12 5.16 10.46 -42.92
N GLU A 13 5.65 11.66 -43.22
CA GLU A 13 5.11 12.52 -44.28
C GLU A 13 5.22 11.92 -45.69
N GLY A 14 6.26 11.11 -45.94
CA GLY A 14 6.43 10.37 -47.19
C GLY A 14 5.42 9.24 -47.33
N LEU A 15 5.18 8.50 -46.24
CA LEU A 15 4.18 7.44 -46.17
C LEU A 15 2.75 7.99 -46.37
N GLU A 16 2.41 9.08 -45.69
CA GLU A 16 1.10 9.73 -45.83
C GLU A 16 0.85 10.21 -47.27
N ARG A 17 1.82 10.88 -47.89
CA ARG A 17 1.72 11.30 -49.30
C ARG A 17 1.53 10.13 -50.25
N TRP A 18 2.23 9.01 -50.01
CA TRP A 18 2.05 7.80 -50.80
C TRP A 18 0.64 7.23 -50.62
N LEU A 19 0.16 7.06 -49.38
CA LEU A 19 -1.20 6.57 -49.10
C LEU A 19 -2.29 7.43 -49.75
N VAL A 20 -2.14 8.76 -49.70
CA VAL A 20 -3.08 9.70 -50.33
C VAL A 20 -3.06 9.61 -51.86
N SER A 21 -1.92 9.24 -52.46
CA SER A 21 -1.79 9.11 -53.92
C SER A 21 -2.36 7.81 -54.50
N LEU A 22 -2.67 6.82 -53.66
CA LEU A 22 -3.17 5.52 -54.11
C LEU A 22 -4.65 5.57 -54.54
N PRO A 23 -5.05 4.80 -55.57
CA PRO A 23 -6.46 4.66 -55.92
C PRO A 23 -7.23 3.90 -54.83
N ARG A 24 -8.54 4.12 -54.77
CA ARG A 24 -9.43 3.57 -53.74
C ARG A 24 -9.35 2.04 -53.66
N GLU A 25 -9.24 1.36 -54.79
CA GLU A 25 -9.20 -0.09 -54.88
C GLU A 25 -7.93 -0.67 -54.24
N GLU A 26 -6.78 0.00 -54.43
CA GLU A 26 -5.51 -0.39 -53.82
C GLU A 26 -5.50 -0.12 -52.31
N LEU A 27 -6.08 1.01 -51.87
CA LEU A 27 -6.28 1.27 -50.44
C LEU A 27 -7.19 0.23 -49.79
N LEU A 28 -8.27 -0.17 -50.46
CA LEU A 28 -9.17 -1.23 -49.96
C LEU A 28 -8.46 -2.59 -49.90
N ALA A 29 -7.60 -2.91 -50.87
CA ALA A 29 -6.81 -4.14 -50.85
C ALA A 29 -5.84 -4.15 -49.66
N LEU A 30 -5.12 -3.04 -49.42
CA LEU A 30 -4.24 -2.89 -48.27
C LEU A 30 -5.00 -3.03 -46.94
N VAL A 31 -6.16 -2.39 -46.80
CA VAL A 31 -6.99 -2.51 -45.58
C VAL A 31 -7.48 -3.94 -45.38
N ARG A 32 -7.93 -4.64 -46.44
CA ARG A 32 -8.35 -6.04 -46.35
C ARG A 32 -7.21 -6.94 -45.91
N GLU A 33 -6.03 -6.74 -46.49
CA GLU A 33 -4.83 -7.48 -46.11
C GLU A 33 -4.47 -7.28 -44.63
N GLN A 34 -4.62 -6.06 -44.09
CA GLN A 34 -4.43 -5.82 -42.66
C GLN A 34 -5.53 -6.45 -41.81
N VAL A 35 -6.79 -6.36 -42.23
CA VAL A 35 -7.95 -6.96 -41.52
C VAL A 35 -7.87 -8.48 -41.44
N GLU A 36 -7.29 -9.13 -42.45
CA GLU A 36 -7.09 -10.59 -42.45
C GLU A 36 -6.00 -11.03 -41.45
N ARG A 37 -5.02 -10.17 -41.16
CA ARG A 37 -3.89 -10.49 -40.28
C ARG A 37 -4.06 -10.01 -38.85
N ASP A 38 -4.79 -8.92 -38.66
CA ASP A 38 -4.98 -8.25 -37.37
C ASP A 38 -6.44 -8.36 -36.93
N HIS A 39 -6.70 -9.31 -36.02
CA HIS A 39 -8.02 -9.55 -35.45
C HIS A 39 -8.54 -8.35 -34.64
N GLU A 40 -7.67 -7.57 -34.00
CA GLU A 40 -8.04 -6.36 -33.25
C GLU A 40 -8.47 -5.25 -34.22
N LEU A 41 -7.71 -5.03 -35.30
CA LEU A 41 -8.10 -4.10 -36.36
C LEU A 41 -9.44 -4.51 -36.99
N ARG A 42 -9.64 -5.80 -37.24
CA ARG A 42 -10.91 -6.33 -37.76
C ARG A 42 -12.08 -6.00 -36.84
N ARG A 43 -11.99 -6.29 -35.54
CA ARG A 43 -13.05 -5.98 -34.56
C ARG A 43 -13.38 -4.49 -34.55
N ARG A 44 -12.37 -3.62 -34.51
CA ARG A 44 -12.56 -2.16 -34.52
C ARG A 44 -13.25 -1.66 -35.79
N LEU A 45 -12.89 -2.17 -36.96
CA LEU A 45 -13.52 -1.78 -38.22
C LEU A 45 -14.95 -2.32 -38.36
N GLU A 46 -15.22 -3.55 -37.89
CA GLU A 46 -16.57 -4.11 -37.86
C GLU A 46 -17.50 -3.27 -36.95
N LEU A 47 -17.01 -2.84 -35.78
CA LEU A 47 -17.74 -1.96 -34.86
C LEU A 47 -18.02 -0.57 -35.46
N ARG A 48 -17.03 0.03 -36.13
CA ARG A 48 -17.23 1.29 -36.87
C ARG A 48 -18.25 1.12 -37.99
N ALA A 49 -18.22 0.01 -38.71
CA ALA A 49 -19.16 -0.27 -39.79
C ALA A 49 -20.60 -0.53 -39.28
N ALA A 50 -20.76 -1.16 -38.11
CA ALA A 50 -22.06 -1.30 -37.44
C ALA A 50 -22.58 0.05 -36.94
N SER A 51 -21.69 0.86 -36.35
CA SER A 51 -22.02 2.21 -35.87
C SER A 51 -22.48 3.13 -37.00
N ALA A 52 -21.77 3.12 -38.14
CA ALA A 52 -22.13 3.89 -39.33
C ALA A 52 -23.49 3.46 -39.94
N ARG A 53 -23.85 2.18 -39.79
CA ARG A 53 -25.14 1.62 -40.23
C ARG A 53 -26.28 1.80 -39.24
N ARG A 54 -26.00 2.36 -38.05
CA ARG A 54 -26.96 2.46 -36.93
C ARG A 54 -27.57 1.09 -36.55
N ASP A 55 -26.72 0.06 -36.53
CA ASP A 55 -27.09 -1.29 -36.13
C ASP A 55 -26.77 -1.51 -34.64
N ASP A 56 -27.66 -1.00 -33.78
CA ASP A 56 -27.49 -0.95 -32.32
C ASP A 56 -27.32 -2.34 -31.69
N PRO A 57 -28.07 -3.39 -32.10
CA PRO A 57 -27.85 -4.74 -31.62
C PRO A 57 -26.42 -5.26 -31.89
N THR A 58 -25.91 -5.05 -33.11
CA THR A 58 -24.54 -5.46 -33.46
C THR A 58 -23.50 -4.65 -32.69
N VAL A 59 -23.71 -3.34 -32.52
CA VAL A 59 -22.80 -2.50 -31.70
C VAL A 59 -22.76 -3.01 -30.26
N ARG A 60 -23.92 -3.29 -29.66
CA ARG A 60 -24.06 -3.83 -28.31
C ARG A 60 -23.32 -5.16 -28.15
N GLU A 61 -23.59 -6.12 -29.03
CA GLU A 61 -22.94 -7.44 -29.02
C GLU A 61 -21.43 -7.30 -29.07
N ARG A 62 -20.92 -6.43 -29.95
CA ARG A 62 -19.48 -6.25 -30.14
C ARG A 62 -18.79 -5.54 -28.99
N VAL A 63 -19.42 -4.55 -28.36
CA VAL A 63 -18.88 -3.90 -27.17
C VAL A 63 -18.80 -4.90 -26.00
N LEU A 64 -19.85 -5.68 -25.78
CA LEU A 64 -19.86 -6.67 -24.69
C LEU A 64 -18.88 -7.83 -24.95
N ALA A 65 -18.69 -8.25 -26.20
CA ALA A 65 -17.72 -9.28 -26.56
C ALA A 65 -16.27 -8.90 -26.23
N LEU A 66 -15.94 -7.60 -26.17
CA LEU A 66 -14.60 -7.13 -25.78
C LEU A 66 -14.32 -7.32 -24.28
N LEU A 67 -15.36 -7.49 -23.47
CA LEU A 67 -15.26 -7.69 -22.03
C LEU A 67 -15.29 -9.16 -21.64
N ASP A 68 -15.46 -10.07 -22.61
CA ASP A 68 -15.45 -11.52 -22.37
C ASP A 68 -14.04 -11.99 -21.97
N PRO A 69 -13.85 -12.52 -20.74
CA PRO A 69 -12.56 -13.02 -20.29
C PRO A 69 -12.23 -14.42 -20.83
N VAL A 70 -13.21 -15.15 -21.39
CA VAL A 70 -13.06 -16.55 -21.83
C VAL A 70 -11.84 -16.79 -22.74
N PRO A 71 -11.50 -15.91 -23.71
CA PRO A 71 -10.32 -16.11 -24.56
C PRO A 71 -8.97 -16.13 -23.80
N PHE A 72 -8.93 -15.55 -22.60
CA PHE A 72 -7.73 -15.43 -21.76
C PHE A 72 -7.77 -16.35 -20.54
N ALA A 73 -8.94 -16.86 -20.18
CA ALA A 73 -9.10 -17.70 -19.01
C ALA A 73 -8.46 -19.08 -19.21
N ARG A 74 -7.60 -19.48 -18.28
CA ARG A 74 -7.09 -20.84 -18.13
C ARG A 74 -7.69 -21.43 -16.87
N TYR A 75 -8.33 -22.59 -16.99
CA TYR A 75 -8.99 -23.27 -15.86
C TYR A 75 -10.09 -22.44 -15.16
N GLY A 76 -10.72 -21.53 -15.90
CA GLY A 76 -11.81 -20.70 -15.37
C GLY A 76 -11.37 -19.37 -14.76
N CYS A 77 -10.07 -19.06 -14.74
CA CYS A 77 -9.57 -17.76 -14.29
C CYS A 77 -8.56 -17.14 -15.27
N VAL A 78 -8.45 -15.82 -15.28
CA VAL A 78 -7.40 -15.09 -16.03
C VAL A 78 -6.21 -14.90 -15.09
N GLU A 79 -5.11 -15.62 -15.39
CA GLU A 79 -3.88 -15.53 -14.61
C GLU A 79 -3.16 -14.19 -14.84
N TYR A 80 -2.31 -13.78 -13.88
CA TYR A 80 -1.52 -12.54 -13.92
C TYR A 80 -0.82 -12.28 -15.28
N ALA A 81 -0.28 -13.33 -15.92
CA ALA A 81 0.43 -13.21 -17.19
C ALA A 81 -0.47 -12.79 -18.37
N ASP A 82 -1.74 -13.18 -18.32
CA ASP A 82 -2.74 -12.93 -19.36
C ASP A 82 -3.64 -11.73 -19.03
N ALA A 83 -3.66 -11.26 -17.77
CA ALA A 83 -4.45 -10.11 -17.30
C ALA A 83 -4.19 -8.82 -18.10
N HIS A 84 -2.93 -8.52 -18.44
CA HIS A 84 -2.60 -7.38 -19.29
C HIS A 84 -3.17 -7.50 -20.72
N ALA A 85 -3.18 -8.71 -21.28
CA ALA A 85 -3.71 -8.93 -22.63
C ALA A 85 -5.24 -8.76 -22.64
N TYR A 86 -5.91 -9.28 -21.61
CA TYR A 86 -7.33 -9.04 -21.38
C TYR A 86 -7.63 -7.55 -21.18
N GLY A 87 -6.89 -6.86 -20.32
CA GLY A 87 -7.07 -5.42 -20.07
C GLY A 87 -6.97 -4.58 -21.34
N ARG A 88 -6.04 -4.89 -22.26
CA ARG A 88 -5.98 -4.22 -23.57
C ARG A 88 -7.23 -4.46 -24.43
N GLN A 89 -7.75 -5.69 -24.47
CA GLN A 89 -8.99 -5.99 -25.18
C GLN A 89 -10.18 -5.22 -24.56
N ALA A 90 -10.29 -5.24 -23.24
CA ALA A 90 -11.35 -4.54 -22.52
C ALA A 90 -11.27 -3.01 -22.71
N SER A 91 -10.07 -2.44 -22.83
CA SER A 91 -9.84 -1.03 -23.16
C SER A 91 -10.42 -0.65 -24.54
N GLU A 92 -10.52 -1.59 -25.50
CA GLU A 92 -11.17 -1.33 -26.79
C GLU A 92 -12.66 -1.00 -26.60
N ALA A 93 -13.32 -1.53 -25.57
CA ALA A 93 -14.72 -1.24 -25.26
C ALA A 93 -14.88 0.23 -24.81
N VAL A 94 -13.95 0.75 -24.00
CA VAL A 94 -13.90 2.17 -23.62
C VAL A 94 -13.79 3.05 -24.86
N ALA A 95 -12.85 2.75 -25.75
CA ALA A 95 -12.63 3.51 -26.97
C ALA A 95 -13.86 3.51 -27.89
N ALA A 96 -14.58 2.38 -27.95
CA ALA A 96 -15.84 2.27 -28.67
C ALA A 96 -16.93 3.18 -28.10
N LEU A 97 -17.11 3.18 -26.78
CA LEU A 97 -18.11 4.00 -26.09
C LEU A 97 -17.84 5.49 -26.28
N ARG A 98 -16.57 5.92 -26.14
CA ARG A 98 -16.16 7.30 -26.41
C ARG A 98 -16.41 7.72 -27.85
N THR A 99 -16.18 6.81 -28.81
CA THR A 99 -16.48 7.05 -30.23
C THR A 99 -17.99 7.23 -30.46
N LEU A 100 -18.83 6.39 -29.85
CA LEU A 100 -20.29 6.55 -29.94
C LEU A 100 -20.75 7.89 -29.38
N THR A 101 -20.18 8.34 -28.26
CA THR A 101 -20.47 9.66 -27.69
C THR A 101 -20.07 10.77 -28.67
N ALA A 102 -18.87 10.71 -29.25
CA ALA A 102 -18.38 11.69 -30.22
C ALA A 102 -19.22 11.74 -31.51
N ASP A 103 -19.74 10.60 -31.96
CA ASP A 103 -20.62 10.48 -33.14
C ASP A 103 -22.07 10.96 -32.87
N GLY A 104 -22.32 11.60 -31.72
CA GLY A 104 -23.64 12.11 -31.33
C GLY A 104 -24.62 11.02 -30.90
N ARG A 105 -24.12 9.83 -30.55
CA ARG A 105 -24.92 8.68 -30.10
C ARG A 105 -24.80 8.46 -28.59
N ALA A 106 -24.67 9.54 -27.83
CA ALA A 106 -24.41 9.52 -26.40
C ALA A 106 -25.45 8.71 -25.60
N ALA A 107 -26.75 8.76 -25.94
CA ALA A 107 -27.77 7.99 -25.25
C ALA A 107 -27.56 6.46 -25.34
N LEU A 108 -27.10 5.96 -26.50
CA LEU A 108 -26.72 4.56 -26.63
C LEU A 108 -25.45 4.26 -25.83
N ALA A 109 -24.47 5.16 -25.87
CA ALA A 109 -23.23 5.00 -25.11
C ALA A 109 -23.48 4.93 -23.60
N VAL A 110 -24.44 5.70 -23.05
CA VAL A 110 -24.86 5.59 -21.64
C VAL A 110 -25.34 4.16 -21.34
N THR A 111 -26.31 3.65 -22.10
CA THR A 111 -26.86 2.31 -21.87
C THR A 111 -25.78 1.22 -21.98
N LEU A 112 -24.95 1.28 -23.03
CA LEU A 112 -23.90 0.29 -23.25
C LEU A 112 -22.79 0.36 -22.21
N ALA A 113 -22.42 1.54 -21.72
CA ALA A 113 -21.42 1.67 -20.67
C ALA A 113 -21.92 1.06 -19.36
N ARG A 114 -23.21 1.24 -19.01
CA ARG A 114 -23.82 0.60 -17.84
C ARG A 114 -23.78 -0.94 -17.93
N GLU A 115 -24.07 -1.49 -19.11
CA GLU A 115 -23.98 -2.94 -19.36
C GLU A 115 -22.53 -3.43 -19.34
N ALA A 116 -21.61 -2.65 -19.92
CA ALA A 116 -20.18 -2.93 -19.96
C ALA A 116 -19.59 -3.00 -18.54
N MET A 117 -19.86 -2.00 -17.70
CA MET A 117 -19.42 -2.01 -16.31
C MET A 117 -19.94 -3.25 -15.57
N ALA A 118 -21.24 -3.56 -15.72
CA ALA A 118 -21.81 -4.76 -15.11
C ALA A 118 -21.18 -6.06 -15.63
N ALA A 119 -20.81 -6.14 -16.91
CA ALA A 119 -20.12 -7.29 -17.48
C ALA A 119 -18.69 -7.43 -16.93
N LEU A 120 -17.97 -6.31 -16.80
CA LEU A 120 -16.62 -6.29 -16.24
C LEU A 120 -16.61 -6.69 -14.76
N CYS A 121 -17.56 -6.17 -13.97
CA CYS A 121 -17.73 -6.54 -12.56
C CYS A 121 -17.87 -8.07 -12.39
N ARG A 122 -18.75 -8.71 -13.17
CA ARG A 122 -18.95 -10.16 -13.13
C ARG A 122 -17.71 -10.94 -13.55
N ALA A 123 -16.90 -10.41 -14.45
CA ALA A 123 -15.67 -11.05 -14.89
C ALA A 123 -14.54 -10.88 -13.85
N TYR A 124 -14.56 -9.81 -13.05
CA TYR A 124 -13.45 -9.41 -12.20
C TYR A 124 -13.09 -10.42 -11.11
N GLU A 125 -14.08 -11.12 -10.53
CA GLU A 125 -13.85 -12.14 -9.49
C GLU A 125 -12.92 -13.27 -9.95
N ASP A 126 -12.89 -13.54 -11.25
CA ASP A 126 -12.11 -14.62 -11.86
C ASP A 126 -10.78 -14.12 -12.46
N ILE A 127 -10.34 -12.89 -12.17
CA ILE A 127 -9.14 -12.27 -12.77
C ILE A 127 -8.11 -11.91 -11.69
N ASP A 128 -6.88 -12.38 -11.86
CA ASP A 128 -5.73 -11.91 -11.07
C ASP A 128 -5.22 -10.56 -11.61
N ASP A 129 -5.84 -9.47 -11.17
CA ASP A 129 -5.46 -8.10 -11.52
C ASP A 129 -4.47 -7.47 -10.54
N SER A 130 -3.53 -8.25 -9.98
CA SER A 130 -2.46 -7.69 -9.14
C SER A 130 -1.63 -6.60 -9.86
N SER A 131 -1.72 -6.52 -11.19
CA SER A 131 -1.09 -5.48 -12.02
C SER A 131 -1.87 -4.15 -12.10
N GLY A 132 -3.16 -4.13 -11.72
CA GLY A 132 -4.08 -2.99 -11.84
C GLY A 132 -4.54 -2.67 -13.26
N SER A 133 -4.31 -3.56 -14.22
CA SER A 133 -4.64 -3.33 -15.63
C SER A 133 -6.15 -3.36 -15.89
N VAL A 134 -6.90 -4.20 -15.17
CA VAL A 134 -8.36 -4.31 -15.31
C VAL A 134 -9.05 -3.23 -14.49
N GLY A 135 -8.52 -2.90 -13.32
CA GLY A 135 -8.95 -1.74 -12.53
C GLY A 135 -8.89 -0.44 -13.31
N SER A 136 -7.80 -0.19 -14.04
CA SER A 136 -7.68 0.97 -14.95
C SER A 136 -8.79 0.99 -16.01
N VAL A 137 -9.19 -0.16 -16.55
CA VAL A 137 -10.29 -0.23 -17.54
C VAL A 137 -11.63 0.08 -16.89
N ALA A 138 -11.86 -0.39 -15.67
CA ALA A 138 -13.09 -0.10 -14.93
C ALA A 138 -13.24 1.40 -14.64
N GLU A 139 -12.15 2.07 -14.24
CA GLU A 139 -12.09 3.52 -14.08
C GLU A 139 -12.40 4.24 -15.42
N GLU A 140 -11.74 3.83 -16.50
CA GLU A 140 -11.96 4.40 -17.83
C GLU A 140 -13.40 4.18 -18.36
N LEU A 141 -14.04 3.04 -18.04
CA LEU A 141 -15.45 2.80 -18.37
C LEU A 141 -16.37 3.74 -17.59
N ALA A 142 -16.08 3.98 -16.31
CA ALA A 142 -16.83 4.93 -15.48
C ALA A 142 -16.72 6.37 -16.02
N GLU A 143 -15.52 6.78 -16.45
CA GLU A 143 -15.29 8.06 -17.12
C GLU A 143 -16.06 8.17 -18.44
N ALA A 144 -15.98 7.14 -19.30
CA ALA A 144 -16.68 7.13 -20.57
C ALA A 144 -18.21 7.17 -20.39
N HIS A 145 -18.75 6.51 -19.36
CA HIS A 145 -20.15 6.62 -18.99
C HIS A 145 -20.52 8.04 -18.54
N LEU A 146 -19.68 8.70 -17.74
CA LEU A 146 -19.90 10.08 -17.30
C LEU A 146 -19.86 11.08 -18.46
N GLU A 147 -18.88 10.94 -19.38
CA GLU A 147 -18.80 11.71 -20.61
C GLU A 147 -20.08 11.56 -21.44
N ALA A 148 -20.56 10.32 -21.61
CA ALA A 148 -21.80 10.02 -22.32
C ALA A 148 -23.03 10.63 -21.61
N CYS A 149 -23.08 10.56 -20.28
CA CYS A 149 -24.16 11.15 -19.49
C CYS A 149 -24.20 12.68 -19.64
N ARG A 150 -23.05 13.36 -19.61
CA ARG A 150 -22.96 14.81 -19.83
C ARG A 150 -23.45 15.22 -21.22
N ALA A 151 -23.17 14.40 -22.23
CA ALA A 151 -23.60 14.67 -23.61
C ALA A 151 -25.08 14.30 -23.88
N ALA A 152 -25.59 13.24 -23.26
CA ALA A 152 -26.96 12.75 -23.46
C ALA A 152 -28.00 13.41 -22.54
N CYS A 153 -27.56 13.93 -21.39
CA CYS A 153 -28.41 14.41 -20.30
C CYS A 153 -29.54 13.39 -19.95
N PRO A 154 -29.19 12.16 -19.53
CA PRO A 154 -30.18 11.14 -19.19
C PRO A 154 -31.03 11.57 -17.99
N ASP A 155 -32.15 10.88 -17.77
CA ASP A 155 -33.01 11.17 -16.62
C ASP A 155 -32.21 11.09 -15.29
N PRO A 156 -32.23 12.16 -14.47
CA PRO A 156 -31.43 12.20 -13.25
C PRO A 156 -31.86 11.17 -12.20
N LEU A 157 -33.14 10.84 -12.11
CA LEU A 157 -33.68 9.89 -11.13
C LEU A 157 -33.33 8.45 -11.53
N GLU A 158 -33.47 8.11 -12.81
CA GLU A 158 -33.06 6.81 -13.35
C GLU A 158 -31.55 6.59 -13.17
N THR A 159 -30.75 7.64 -13.41
CA THR A 159 -29.30 7.58 -13.23
C THR A 159 -28.92 7.41 -11.76
N ALA A 160 -29.60 8.09 -10.83
CA ALA A 160 -29.43 7.88 -9.39
C ALA A 160 -29.77 6.45 -8.96
N GLU A 161 -30.87 5.89 -9.47
CA GLU A 161 -31.28 4.51 -9.17
C GLU A 161 -30.31 3.48 -9.73
N TRP A 162 -29.77 3.72 -10.93
CA TRP A 162 -28.73 2.88 -11.50
C TRP A 162 -27.44 2.93 -10.67
N LEU A 163 -26.96 4.13 -10.31
CA LEU A 163 -25.77 4.31 -9.49
C LEU A 163 -25.92 3.59 -8.13
N ALA A 164 -27.05 3.79 -7.46
CA ALA A 164 -27.33 3.12 -6.19
C ALA A 164 -27.30 1.60 -6.34
N ARG A 165 -27.97 1.05 -7.38
CA ARG A 165 -27.98 -0.40 -7.61
C ARG A 165 -26.60 -0.95 -7.93
N HIS A 166 -25.82 -0.22 -8.71
CA HIS A 166 -24.48 -0.64 -9.11
C HIS A 166 -23.50 -0.63 -7.92
N LEU A 167 -23.50 0.46 -7.14
CA LEU A 167 -22.60 0.61 -5.99
C LEU A 167 -22.98 -0.27 -4.79
N LEU A 168 -24.27 -0.58 -4.62
CA LEU A 168 -24.76 -1.46 -3.55
C LEU A 168 -24.83 -2.94 -3.96
N GLY A 169 -24.48 -3.25 -5.21
CA GLY A 169 -24.72 -4.56 -5.82
C GLY A 169 -23.79 -5.69 -5.34
N GLY A 170 -22.74 -5.41 -4.56
CA GLY A 170 -21.80 -6.40 -4.01
C GLY A 170 -20.85 -7.05 -5.03
N ASP A 171 -21.22 -7.10 -6.31
CA ASP A 171 -20.42 -7.73 -7.38
C ASP A 171 -19.26 -6.85 -7.87
N CYS A 172 -19.08 -5.65 -7.31
CA CYS A 172 -18.12 -4.66 -7.83
C CYS A 172 -17.48 -3.82 -6.71
N ASP A 173 -17.06 -4.48 -5.64
CA ASP A 173 -16.52 -3.86 -4.43
C ASP A 173 -15.24 -3.02 -4.67
N VAL A 174 -14.63 -3.07 -5.86
CA VAL A 174 -13.30 -2.51 -6.11
C VAL A 174 -13.29 -1.33 -7.10
N PHE A 175 -14.30 -1.15 -7.98
CA PHE A 175 -14.26 -0.14 -9.06
C PHE A 175 -15.60 0.52 -9.39
N GLY A 176 -16.24 1.11 -8.38
CA GLY A 176 -17.45 1.89 -8.58
C GLY A 176 -17.17 3.31 -9.09
N PRO A 177 -18.02 3.89 -9.96
CA PRO A 177 -17.97 5.31 -10.28
C PRO A 177 -18.19 6.13 -9.02
N ASP A 178 -17.41 7.19 -8.81
CA ASP A 178 -17.63 8.09 -7.68
C ASP A 178 -18.97 8.84 -7.87
N PRO A 179 -19.95 8.69 -6.96
CA PRO A 179 -21.20 9.44 -7.01
C PRO A 179 -21.03 10.94 -7.18
N PHE A 180 -19.94 11.50 -6.65
CA PHE A 180 -19.67 12.93 -6.67
C PHE A 180 -19.39 13.47 -8.07
N ASP A 181 -18.82 12.64 -8.96
CA ASP A 181 -18.51 13.05 -10.32
C ASP A 181 -19.78 13.25 -11.16
N TYR A 182 -20.87 12.60 -10.74
CA TYR A 182 -22.19 12.67 -11.36
C TYR A 182 -23.04 13.85 -10.87
N ARG A 183 -22.54 14.71 -9.96
CA ARG A 183 -23.32 15.81 -9.37
C ARG A 183 -24.02 16.72 -10.40
N GLU A 184 -23.35 17.00 -11.52
CA GLU A 184 -23.90 17.85 -12.60
C GLU A 184 -24.99 17.12 -13.39
N VAL A 185 -24.81 15.82 -13.63
CA VAL A 185 -25.78 14.97 -14.33
C VAL A 185 -27.03 14.73 -13.48
N LEU A 186 -26.83 14.51 -12.18
CA LEU A 186 -27.91 14.21 -11.24
C LEU A 186 -28.70 15.45 -10.81
N GLY A 187 -28.07 16.63 -10.80
CA GLY A 187 -28.68 17.82 -10.24
C GLY A 187 -29.15 17.62 -8.79
N THR A 188 -30.03 18.50 -8.31
CA THR A 188 -30.57 18.42 -6.94
C THR A 188 -31.42 17.19 -6.72
N ASP A 189 -32.27 16.85 -7.69
CA ASP A 189 -33.30 15.84 -7.52
C ASP A 189 -32.72 14.42 -7.59
N GLY A 190 -31.79 14.18 -8.52
CA GLY A 190 -31.04 12.92 -8.60
C GLY A 190 -30.15 12.69 -7.39
N LEU A 191 -29.47 13.72 -6.88
CA LEU A 191 -28.68 13.61 -5.64
C LEU A 191 -29.56 13.31 -4.42
N ALA A 192 -30.72 13.97 -4.31
CA ALA A 192 -31.67 13.70 -3.24
C ALA A 192 -32.19 12.25 -3.31
N ARG A 193 -32.49 11.76 -4.52
CA ARG A 193 -32.90 10.37 -4.75
C ARG A 193 -31.81 9.37 -4.38
N LEU A 194 -30.57 9.63 -4.80
CA LEU A 194 -29.42 8.77 -4.47
C LEU A 194 -29.18 8.71 -2.95
N ARG A 195 -29.27 9.86 -2.27
CA ARG A 195 -29.17 9.94 -0.80
C ARG A 195 -30.28 9.16 -0.10
N GLN A 196 -31.51 9.23 -0.60
CA GLN A 196 -32.62 8.44 -0.06
C GLN A 196 -32.31 6.94 -0.17
N LEU A 197 -31.91 6.46 -1.34
CA LEU A 197 -31.62 5.04 -1.59
C LEU A 197 -30.45 4.55 -0.72
N ALA A 198 -29.36 5.33 -0.64
CA ALA A 198 -28.22 5.03 0.20
C ALA A 198 -28.61 4.96 1.69
N THR A 199 -29.42 5.90 2.16
CA THR A 199 -29.91 5.93 3.55
C THR A 199 -30.78 4.71 3.86
N GLU A 200 -31.68 4.33 2.94
CA GLU A 200 -32.52 3.16 3.11
C GLU A 200 -31.72 1.86 3.11
N ALA A 201 -30.69 1.74 2.25
CA ALA A 201 -29.80 0.58 2.22
C ALA A 201 -28.97 0.49 3.51
N TRP A 202 -28.37 1.61 3.92
CA TRP A 202 -27.59 1.68 5.16
C TRP A 202 -28.42 1.37 6.40
N ARG A 203 -29.67 1.85 6.49
CA ARG A 203 -30.58 1.46 7.59
C ARG A 203 -30.86 -0.04 7.66
N ARG A 204 -30.89 -0.73 6.51
CA ARG A 204 -31.09 -2.19 6.45
C ARG A 204 -29.82 -2.95 6.83
N LYS A 205 -28.65 -2.43 6.46
CA LYS A 205 -27.34 -3.07 6.71
C LYS A 205 -26.26 -2.04 7.08
N PRO A 206 -26.24 -1.52 8.33
CA PRO A 206 -25.32 -0.45 8.72
C PRO A 206 -23.84 -0.86 8.69
N SER A 207 -23.55 -2.15 8.88
CA SER A 207 -22.22 -2.73 8.85
C SER A 207 -21.78 -3.20 7.45
N GLY A 208 -22.59 -2.95 6.42
CA GLY A 208 -22.24 -3.27 5.04
C GLY A 208 -21.22 -2.28 4.50
N TRP A 209 -20.13 -2.80 3.91
CA TRP A 209 -19.04 -1.96 3.42
C TRP A 209 -19.51 -1.00 2.32
N ALA A 210 -20.23 -1.51 1.31
CA ALA A 210 -20.76 -0.71 0.21
C ALA A 210 -21.76 0.37 0.68
N GLU A 211 -22.65 0.01 1.61
CA GLU A 211 -23.61 0.94 2.20
C GLU A 211 -22.92 2.06 2.98
N LYS A 212 -21.93 1.70 3.81
CA LYS A 212 -21.14 2.65 4.62
C LYS A 212 -20.31 3.56 3.71
N TYR A 213 -19.64 3.00 2.71
CA TYR A 213 -18.85 3.75 1.74
C TYR A 213 -19.71 4.76 0.97
N LEU A 214 -20.85 4.31 0.41
CA LEU A 214 -21.75 5.19 -0.32
C LEU A 214 -22.29 6.32 0.56
N MET A 215 -22.71 6.01 1.80
CA MET A 215 -23.16 7.02 2.75
C MET A 215 -22.05 8.01 3.12
N GLU A 216 -20.84 7.52 3.41
CA GLU A 216 -19.67 8.36 3.70
C GLU A 216 -19.40 9.34 2.55
N ARG A 217 -19.32 8.84 1.31
CA ARG A 217 -19.08 9.68 0.12
C ARG A 217 -20.15 10.76 -0.06
N LEU A 218 -21.43 10.39 0.07
CA LEU A 218 -22.55 11.33 -0.09
C LEU A 218 -22.59 12.40 1.01
N VAL A 219 -22.26 12.03 2.25
CA VAL A 219 -22.22 12.97 3.36
C VAL A 219 -20.99 13.87 3.27
N LYS A 220 -19.81 13.37 2.86
CA LYS A 220 -18.63 14.21 2.59
C LYS A 220 -18.88 15.25 1.51
N ALA A 221 -19.67 14.90 0.48
CA ALA A 221 -19.95 15.79 -0.64
C ALA A 221 -20.94 16.93 -0.32
N ALA A 222 -21.97 16.64 0.48
CA ALA A 222 -23.11 17.56 0.62
C ALA A 222 -23.78 17.54 2.01
N GLY A 223 -23.22 16.80 2.97
CA GLY A 223 -23.74 16.68 4.32
C GLY A 223 -23.00 17.57 5.33
N THR A 224 -23.46 17.50 6.58
CA THR A 224 -22.76 18.15 7.70
C THR A 224 -21.73 17.22 8.32
N VAL A 225 -20.77 17.79 9.02
CA VAL A 225 -19.76 17.01 9.76
C VAL A 225 -20.42 16.12 10.81
N ASP A 226 -21.52 16.57 11.44
CA ASP A 226 -22.27 15.74 12.40
C ASP A 226 -22.90 14.50 11.75
N GLU A 227 -23.43 14.65 10.53
CA GLU A 227 -23.93 13.51 9.76
C GLU A 227 -22.80 12.52 9.42
N LEU A 228 -21.60 13.04 9.11
CA LEU A 228 -20.45 12.20 8.77
C LEU A 228 -19.99 11.39 9.98
N ILE A 229 -19.93 12.05 11.14
CA ILE A 229 -19.62 11.41 12.41
C ILE A 229 -20.65 10.34 12.74
N ALA A 230 -21.94 10.59 12.51
CA ALA A 230 -22.98 9.59 12.75
C ALA A 230 -22.81 8.34 11.86
N VAL A 231 -22.36 8.50 10.61
CA VAL A 231 -22.04 7.37 9.71
C VAL A 231 -20.87 6.57 10.27
N TYR A 232 -19.77 7.24 10.66
CA TYR A 232 -18.62 6.56 11.24
C TYR A 232 -18.93 5.89 12.59
N ALA A 233 -19.67 6.57 13.46
CA ALA A 233 -20.00 6.11 14.80
C ALA A 233 -20.94 4.89 14.84
N ALA A 234 -21.63 4.58 13.73
CA ALA A 234 -22.51 3.42 13.64
C ALA A 234 -21.74 2.08 13.64
N ASP A 235 -20.47 2.09 13.27
CA ASP A 235 -19.60 0.91 13.22
C ASP A 235 -18.15 1.33 13.46
N LEU A 236 -17.78 1.37 14.74
CA LEU A 236 -16.46 1.78 15.21
C LEU A 236 -15.48 0.60 15.15
N SER A 237 -14.33 0.82 14.51
CA SER A 237 -13.25 -0.17 14.49
C SER A 237 -12.75 -0.48 15.91
N PRO A 238 -12.53 -1.76 16.26
CA PRO A 238 -11.95 -2.14 17.55
C PRO A 238 -10.50 -1.69 17.73
N THR A 239 -9.81 -1.29 16.65
CA THR A 239 -8.44 -0.75 16.68
C THR A 239 -8.38 0.76 16.97
N GLY A 240 -9.54 1.44 17.00
CA GLY A 240 -9.65 2.88 17.21
C GLY A 240 -9.44 3.75 15.96
N GLU A 241 -9.19 3.14 14.79
CA GLU A 241 -9.00 3.86 13.51
C GLU A 241 -10.19 4.75 13.15
N THR A 242 -11.42 4.27 13.40
CA THR A 242 -12.63 5.06 13.11
C THR A 242 -12.75 6.27 14.03
N HIS A 243 -12.35 6.17 15.30
CA HIS A 243 -12.31 7.32 16.22
C HIS A 243 -11.28 8.35 15.77
N LEU A 244 -10.10 7.92 15.31
CA LEU A 244 -9.08 8.81 14.77
C LEU A 244 -9.57 9.53 13.50
N THR A 245 -10.25 8.79 12.62
CA THR A 245 -10.86 9.36 11.40
C THR A 245 -11.88 10.44 11.77
N ILE A 246 -12.79 10.16 12.72
CA ILE A 246 -13.73 11.16 13.25
C ILE A 246 -13.01 12.39 13.80
N ALA A 247 -11.93 12.18 14.56
CA ALA A 247 -11.16 13.27 15.15
C ALA A 247 -10.53 14.18 14.09
N HIS A 248 -9.98 13.62 13.01
CA HIS A 248 -9.46 14.40 11.89
C HIS A 248 -10.55 15.21 11.15
N GLU A 249 -11.73 14.62 10.93
CA GLU A 249 -12.85 15.30 10.28
C GLU A 249 -13.37 16.46 11.13
N LEU A 250 -13.44 16.28 12.45
CA LEU A 250 -13.79 17.34 13.41
C LEU A 250 -12.79 18.49 13.41
N GLU A 251 -11.49 18.20 13.30
CA GLU A 251 -10.47 19.24 13.18
C GLU A 251 -10.56 20.02 11.87
N ALA A 252 -10.75 19.32 10.76
CA ALA A 252 -10.94 19.96 9.46
C ALA A 252 -12.17 20.89 9.48
N ALA A 253 -13.17 20.56 10.30
CA ALA A 253 -14.35 21.38 10.57
C ALA A 253 -14.15 22.50 11.60
N GLY A 254 -12.95 22.65 12.18
CA GLY A 254 -12.66 23.66 13.20
C GLY A 254 -13.22 23.36 14.59
N ARG A 255 -13.45 22.08 14.93
CA ARG A 255 -13.97 21.60 16.23
C ARG A 255 -12.91 20.77 16.99
N PRO A 256 -11.77 21.37 17.38
CA PRO A 256 -10.64 20.62 17.96
C PRO A 256 -10.94 20.02 19.34
N ASP A 257 -11.83 20.63 20.14
CA ASP A 257 -12.19 20.12 21.47
C ASP A 257 -12.93 18.78 21.36
N GLU A 258 -13.90 18.69 20.44
CA GLU A 258 -14.62 17.45 20.17
C GLU A 258 -13.73 16.40 19.50
N ALA A 259 -12.80 16.82 18.65
CA ALA A 259 -11.79 15.93 18.07
C ALA A 259 -10.95 15.26 19.18
N LEU A 260 -10.55 16.04 20.19
CA LEU A 260 -9.82 15.53 21.34
C LEU A 260 -10.66 14.52 22.13
N GLU A 261 -11.93 14.84 22.43
CA GLU A 261 -12.84 13.93 23.13
C GLU A 261 -13.03 12.60 22.39
N TRP A 262 -13.16 12.64 21.06
CA TRP A 262 -13.29 11.44 20.23
C TRP A 262 -12.02 10.58 20.23
N ALA A 263 -10.85 11.18 20.15
CA ALA A 263 -9.59 10.46 20.23
C ALA A 263 -9.36 9.84 21.64
N GLU A 264 -9.68 10.58 22.70
CA GLU A 264 -9.64 10.06 24.09
C GLU A 264 -10.63 8.90 24.30
N ARG A 265 -11.82 9.00 23.70
CA ARG A 265 -12.80 7.92 23.68
C ARG A 265 -12.26 6.70 22.95
N GLY A 266 -11.62 6.90 21.79
CA GLY A 266 -11.00 5.82 21.01
C GLY A 266 -10.02 5.01 21.85
N LEU A 267 -9.12 5.66 22.58
CA LEU A 267 -8.18 4.94 23.47
C LEU A 267 -8.87 4.16 24.60
N ARG A 268 -9.97 4.68 25.15
CA ARG A 268 -10.74 3.99 26.21
C ARG A 268 -11.51 2.77 25.70
N GLU A 269 -11.94 2.80 24.45
CA GLU A 269 -12.76 1.75 23.82
C GLU A 269 -11.93 0.70 23.06
N LEU A 270 -10.59 0.81 23.04
CA LEU A 270 -9.70 -0.17 22.40
C LEU A 270 -9.92 -1.58 22.96
N ALA A 271 -10.34 -2.50 22.09
CA ALA A 271 -10.49 -3.91 22.45
C ALA A 271 -9.13 -4.62 22.56
N GLU A 272 -8.17 -4.25 21.70
CA GLU A 272 -6.82 -4.84 21.68
C GLU A 272 -5.71 -3.76 21.80
N PRO A 273 -5.46 -3.21 23.01
CA PRO A 273 -4.44 -2.15 23.22
C PRO A 273 -3.01 -2.53 22.81
N HIS A 274 -2.75 -3.83 22.63
CA HIS A 274 -1.45 -4.37 22.25
C HIS A 274 -1.24 -4.39 20.73
N ARG A 275 -2.33 -4.29 19.95
CA ARG A 275 -2.34 -4.36 18.49
C ARG A 275 -2.77 -3.06 17.80
N GLY A 276 -3.38 -2.11 18.53
CA GLY A 276 -3.87 -0.84 17.99
C GLY A 276 -3.56 0.37 18.87
N GLY A 277 -4.09 1.53 18.47
CA GLY A 277 -4.04 2.76 19.25
C GLY A 277 -2.79 3.63 19.10
N SER A 278 -1.75 3.19 18.37
CA SER A 278 -0.52 3.99 18.22
C SER A 278 -0.80 5.37 17.63
N ASP A 279 -1.56 5.42 16.54
CA ASP A 279 -1.87 6.66 15.85
C ASP A 279 -2.77 7.58 16.69
N LEU A 280 -3.67 7.00 17.49
CA LEU A 280 -4.47 7.75 18.47
C LEU A 280 -3.60 8.34 19.59
N GLU A 281 -2.62 7.58 20.08
CA GLU A 281 -1.66 8.08 21.08
C GLU A 281 -0.81 9.22 20.52
N ASP A 282 -0.35 9.10 19.27
CA ASP A 282 0.40 10.14 18.56
C ASP A 282 -0.43 11.41 18.43
N PHE A 283 -1.65 11.29 17.89
CA PHE A 283 -2.60 12.39 17.75
C PHE A 283 -2.85 13.10 19.09
N LEU A 284 -3.12 12.36 20.17
CA LEU A 284 -3.36 12.95 21.49
C LEU A 284 -2.12 13.63 22.06
N CYS A 285 -0.94 13.01 21.94
CA CYS A 285 0.30 13.58 22.44
C CYS A 285 0.66 14.89 21.73
N GLU A 286 0.46 14.97 20.42
CA GLU A 286 0.67 16.21 19.66
C GLU A 286 -0.25 17.33 20.16
N ARG A 287 -1.53 17.04 20.43
CA ARG A 287 -2.47 18.05 20.96
C ARG A 287 -2.17 18.47 22.37
N TYR A 288 -1.83 17.53 23.25
CA TYR A 288 -1.43 17.87 24.60
C TYR A 288 -0.14 18.69 24.63
N ALA A 289 0.79 18.46 23.70
CA ALA A 289 1.97 19.29 23.55
C ALA A 289 1.60 20.74 23.15
N VAL A 290 0.72 20.91 22.15
CA VAL A 290 0.22 22.24 21.74
C VAL A 290 -0.54 22.94 22.86
N ALA A 291 -1.35 22.20 23.62
CA ALA A 291 -2.12 22.72 24.76
C ALA A 291 -1.27 22.97 26.02
N GLY A 292 0.03 22.67 26.00
CA GLY A 292 0.91 22.83 27.17
C GLY A 292 0.56 21.88 28.33
N GLN A 293 0.08 20.67 28.03
CA GLN A 293 -0.33 19.64 28.98
C GLN A 293 0.61 18.40 28.94
N PRO A 294 1.93 18.55 29.20
CA PRO A 294 2.90 17.47 29.06
C PRO A 294 2.61 16.26 29.96
N ALA A 295 1.97 16.48 31.12
CA ALA A 295 1.57 15.41 32.03
C ALA A 295 0.56 14.43 31.39
N ARG A 296 -0.39 14.94 30.60
CA ARG A 296 -1.37 14.09 29.90
C ARG A 296 -0.72 13.31 28.76
N ALA A 297 0.20 13.92 28.02
CA ALA A 297 0.99 13.22 26.99
C ALA A 297 1.83 12.09 27.60
N ALA A 298 2.51 12.36 28.72
CA ALA A 298 3.29 11.36 29.43
C ALA A 298 2.41 10.21 29.97
N GLU A 299 1.20 10.50 30.43
CA GLU A 299 0.24 9.47 30.84
C GLU A 299 -0.20 8.57 29.68
N VAL A 300 -0.52 9.15 28.52
CA VAL A 300 -0.86 8.39 27.30
C VAL A 300 0.29 7.45 26.92
N ARG A 301 1.53 7.95 26.85
CA ARG A 301 2.69 7.12 26.52
C ARG A 301 3.00 6.07 27.58
N ARG A 302 2.76 6.37 28.87
CA ARG A 302 2.92 5.41 29.96
C ARG A 302 1.99 4.22 29.78
N ASN A 303 0.72 4.48 29.45
CA ASN A 303 -0.27 3.43 29.20
C ASN A 303 0.05 2.64 27.92
N GLY A 304 0.43 3.33 26.84
CA GLY A 304 0.88 2.72 25.60
C GLY A 304 2.08 1.79 25.80
N PHE A 305 3.08 2.21 26.58
CA PHE A 305 4.22 1.37 26.94
C PHE A 305 3.84 0.16 27.81
N ARG A 306 2.93 0.32 28.77
CA ARG A 306 2.46 -0.80 29.61
C ARG A 306 1.76 -1.89 28.81
N ALA A 307 0.98 -1.49 27.81
CA ALA A 307 0.33 -2.40 26.87
C ALA A 307 1.33 -2.97 25.85
N ARG A 308 2.17 -2.12 25.26
CA ARG A 308 3.13 -2.50 24.21
C ARG A 308 4.53 -2.22 24.72
N ARG A 309 5.21 -3.22 25.28
CA ARG A 309 6.56 -3.10 25.85
C ARG A 309 7.65 -3.23 24.78
N SER A 310 7.63 -2.33 23.81
CA SER A 310 8.60 -2.28 22.70
C SER A 310 9.63 -1.16 22.90
N LEU A 311 10.71 -1.21 22.13
CA LEU A 311 11.70 -0.12 22.13
C LEU A 311 11.09 1.20 21.65
N ALA A 312 10.16 1.14 20.70
CA ALA A 312 9.51 2.33 20.16
C ALA A 312 8.66 3.05 21.23
N THR A 313 7.82 2.31 21.96
CA THR A 313 7.01 2.90 23.03
C THR A 313 7.85 3.33 24.23
N TYR A 314 8.96 2.64 24.51
CA TYR A 314 9.93 3.08 25.51
C TYR A 314 10.53 4.46 25.17
N ARG A 315 10.96 4.66 23.93
CA ARG A 315 11.50 5.94 23.44
C ARG A 315 10.47 7.07 23.56
N LEU A 316 9.24 6.82 23.11
CA LEU A 316 8.15 7.80 23.16
C LEU A 316 7.78 8.16 24.61
N LEU A 317 7.75 7.18 25.52
CA LEU A 317 7.57 7.42 26.95
C LEU A 317 8.72 8.27 27.50
N ARG A 318 9.97 7.94 27.18
CA ARG A 318 11.15 8.69 27.64
C ARG A 318 11.12 10.14 27.19
N GLU A 319 10.77 10.40 25.94
CA GLU A 319 10.65 11.74 25.39
C GLU A 319 9.58 12.57 26.12
N CYS A 320 8.37 12.02 26.27
CA CYS A 320 7.29 12.73 26.96
C CYS A 320 7.55 12.94 28.46
N ALA A 321 8.10 11.92 29.14
CA ALA A 321 8.46 12.03 30.55
C ALA A 321 9.60 13.02 30.80
N ARG A 322 10.55 13.16 29.87
CA ARG A 322 11.59 14.21 29.95
C ARG A 322 11.00 15.60 29.75
N ALA A 323 10.06 15.76 28.82
CA ALA A 323 9.36 17.03 28.62
C ALA A 323 8.52 17.43 29.85
N GLU A 324 7.94 16.45 30.55
CA GLU A 324 7.23 16.67 31.83
C GLU A 324 8.18 16.89 33.02
N GLY A 325 9.43 16.41 32.94
CA GLY A 325 10.37 16.39 34.07
C GLY A 325 10.15 15.24 35.05
N SER A 326 9.55 14.13 34.59
CA SER A 326 9.23 12.95 35.40
C SER A 326 10.10 11.73 35.09
N TRP A 327 11.04 11.84 34.14
CA TRP A 327 11.84 10.70 33.66
C TRP A 327 12.65 10.00 34.76
N GLU A 328 13.19 10.73 35.74
CA GLU A 328 13.93 10.16 36.86
C GLU A 328 13.09 9.18 37.68
N ARG A 329 11.77 9.38 37.71
CA ARG A 329 10.80 8.48 38.36
C ARG A 329 10.32 7.38 37.41
N GLU A 330 9.99 7.72 36.17
CA GLU A 330 9.39 6.79 35.19
C GLU A 330 10.39 5.80 34.60
N GLY A 331 11.62 6.23 34.33
CA GLY A 331 12.66 5.43 33.67
C GLY A 331 12.98 4.12 34.40
N PRO A 332 13.28 4.16 35.72
CA PRO A 332 13.51 2.94 36.49
C PRO A 332 12.31 1.99 36.51
N VAL A 333 11.08 2.52 36.52
CA VAL A 333 9.85 1.71 36.47
C VAL A 333 9.72 1.03 35.12
N ALA A 334 9.96 1.76 34.03
CA ALA A 334 9.90 1.23 32.67
C ALA A 334 10.94 0.12 32.45
N LEU A 335 12.19 0.34 32.88
CA LEU A 335 13.24 -0.69 32.81
C LEU A 335 12.93 -1.89 33.70
N GLY A 336 12.29 -1.68 34.86
CA GLY A 336 11.79 -2.76 35.72
C GLY A 336 10.80 -3.67 35.00
N LEU A 337 9.83 -3.10 34.29
CA LEU A 337 8.86 -3.88 33.50
C LEU A 337 9.53 -4.65 32.35
N LEU A 338 10.52 -4.06 31.67
CA LEU A 338 11.28 -4.76 30.62
C LEU A 338 12.12 -5.90 31.19
N ARG A 339 12.63 -5.77 32.42
CA ARG A 339 13.34 -6.84 33.13
C ARG A 339 12.41 -8.01 33.45
N GLU A 340 11.21 -7.73 33.96
CA GLU A 340 10.21 -8.79 34.20
C GLU A 340 9.86 -9.56 32.92
N ASP A 341 9.76 -8.87 31.77
CA ASP A 341 9.51 -9.52 30.49
C ASP A 341 10.69 -10.36 30.01
N ALA A 342 11.91 -9.88 30.21
CA ALA A 342 13.14 -10.61 29.89
C ALA A 342 13.24 -11.90 30.71
N ASP A 343 12.81 -11.88 31.98
CA ASP A 343 12.83 -13.04 32.88
C ASP A 343 11.74 -14.07 32.53
N ARG A 344 10.58 -13.63 32.02
CA ARG A 344 9.45 -14.50 31.65
C ARG A 344 9.56 -15.07 30.24
N SER A 345 10.17 -14.34 29.32
CA SER A 345 10.21 -14.71 27.91
C SER A 345 11.38 -15.64 27.60
N ARG A 346 11.11 -16.71 26.85
CA ARG A 346 12.17 -17.44 26.14
C ARG A 346 12.52 -16.68 24.86
N PRO A 347 13.81 -16.57 24.48
CA PRO A 347 14.25 -15.95 23.25
C PRO A 347 13.51 -16.58 22.08
N SER A 348 12.84 -15.73 21.32
CA SER A 348 12.29 -16.12 20.04
C SER A 348 13.35 -15.90 18.96
N TRP A 349 13.28 -16.67 17.89
CA TRP A 349 14.09 -16.41 16.69
C TRP A 349 13.82 -15.02 16.10
N TYR A 350 12.66 -14.44 16.41
CA TYR A 350 12.19 -13.14 15.93
C TYR A 350 12.58 -11.94 16.80
N GLY A 351 13.19 -12.12 17.98
CA GLY A 351 13.56 -10.98 18.83
C GLY A 351 14.16 -11.35 20.18
N GLY A 352 15.08 -10.51 20.65
CA GLY A 352 15.70 -10.61 21.97
C GLY A 352 14.98 -9.76 23.02
N PRO A 353 15.47 -9.77 24.27
CA PRO A 353 14.91 -8.94 25.33
C PRO A 353 14.98 -7.45 24.97
N VAL A 354 13.83 -6.77 24.92
CA VAL A 354 13.74 -5.32 24.64
C VAL A 354 14.54 -4.50 25.66
N LEU A 355 14.70 -5.01 26.88
CA LEU A 355 15.53 -4.41 27.93
C LEU A 355 16.94 -4.07 27.42
N ILE A 356 17.58 -4.96 26.67
CA ILE A 356 18.95 -4.74 26.19
C ILE A 356 18.98 -3.58 25.20
N ASP A 357 18.02 -3.54 24.28
CA ASP A 357 17.94 -2.46 23.29
C ASP A 357 17.62 -1.12 23.95
N ALA A 358 16.78 -1.11 24.99
CA ALA A 358 16.48 0.08 25.78
C ALA A 358 17.72 0.61 26.54
N LEU A 359 18.52 -0.27 27.15
CA LEU A 359 19.76 0.11 27.84
C LEU A 359 20.83 0.63 26.86
N ILE A 360 20.94 0.01 25.68
CA ILE A 360 21.80 0.51 24.59
C ILE A 360 21.35 1.92 24.19
N ASP A 361 20.04 2.12 24.04
CA ASP A 361 19.45 3.40 23.62
C ASP A 361 19.55 4.50 24.68
N ASP A 362 19.61 4.14 25.97
CA ASP A 362 19.95 5.06 27.06
C ASP A 362 21.45 5.36 27.16
N GLY A 363 22.29 4.63 26.42
CA GLY A 363 23.74 4.74 26.48
C GLY A 363 24.38 4.03 27.68
N ASP A 364 23.60 3.28 28.48
CA ASP A 364 24.12 2.48 29.59
C ASP A 364 24.67 1.14 29.07
N LEU A 365 25.78 1.24 28.34
CA LEU A 365 26.45 0.09 27.73
C LEU A 365 26.98 -0.91 28.78
N ALA A 366 27.31 -0.44 29.99
CA ALA A 366 27.80 -1.30 31.06
C ALA A 366 26.70 -2.23 31.57
N THR A 367 25.52 -1.67 31.90
CA THR A 367 24.37 -2.46 32.35
C THR A 367 23.81 -3.30 31.20
N ALA A 368 23.80 -2.78 29.96
CA ALA A 368 23.39 -3.54 28.78
C ALA A 368 24.28 -4.78 28.57
N TRP A 369 25.59 -4.63 28.72
CA TRP A 369 26.55 -5.73 28.61
C TRP A 369 26.33 -6.78 29.70
N GLN A 370 26.18 -6.35 30.96
CA GLN A 370 25.91 -7.26 32.08
C GLN A 370 24.60 -8.03 31.87
N THR A 371 23.54 -7.33 31.48
CA THR A 371 22.22 -7.93 31.18
C THR A 371 22.32 -8.93 30.03
N ALA A 372 23.11 -8.63 28.99
CA ALA A 372 23.33 -9.56 27.89
C ALA A 372 24.10 -10.82 28.31
N THR A 373 25.06 -10.69 29.24
CA THR A 373 25.82 -11.82 29.80
C THR A 373 24.98 -12.71 30.72
N GLU A 374 24.15 -12.12 31.57
CA GLU A 374 23.28 -12.83 32.53
C GLU A 374 22.05 -13.45 31.85
N GLY A 375 21.54 -12.77 30.82
CA GLY A 375 20.36 -13.16 30.08
C GLY A 375 20.64 -13.84 28.73
N GLN A 376 19.60 -13.92 27.90
CA GLN A 376 19.66 -14.56 26.59
C GLN A 376 19.59 -13.53 25.47
N ALA A 377 20.64 -12.71 25.34
CA ALA A 377 20.78 -11.75 24.26
C ALA A 377 20.91 -12.44 22.89
N THR A 378 20.27 -11.85 21.87
CA THR A 378 20.35 -12.39 20.51
C THR A 378 21.71 -12.11 19.85
N PRO A 379 22.07 -12.87 18.79
CA PRO A 379 23.27 -12.56 17.99
C PRO A 379 23.35 -11.11 17.50
N HIS A 380 22.21 -10.51 17.15
CA HIS A 380 22.14 -9.13 16.69
C HIS A 380 22.42 -8.11 17.81
N GLN A 381 21.83 -8.32 18.99
CA GLN A 381 22.09 -7.49 20.17
C GLN A 381 23.57 -7.59 20.61
N TRP A 382 24.13 -8.80 20.60
CA TRP A 382 25.55 -9.02 20.87
C TRP A 382 26.45 -8.28 19.88
N LEU A 383 26.13 -8.33 18.59
CA LEU A 383 26.90 -7.60 17.57
C LEU A 383 26.84 -6.09 17.81
N THR A 384 25.65 -5.56 18.09
CA THR A 384 25.46 -4.13 18.36
C THR A 384 26.26 -3.69 19.58
N LEU A 385 26.20 -4.45 20.68
CA LEU A 385 27.01 -4.19 21.88
C LEU A 385 28.50 -4.24 21.58
N ALA A 386 28.97 -5.25 20.86
CA ALA A 386 30.39 -5.37 20.49
C ALA A 386 30.86 -4.17 19.65
N ASP A 387 30.07 -3.75 18.65
CA ASP A 387 30.37 -2.60 17.81
C ASP A 387 30.46 -1.29 18.62
N LEU A 388 29.62 -1.13 19.65
CA LEU A 388 29.60 0.04 20.52
C LEU A 388 30.76 0.05 21.52
N VAL A 389 31.09 -1.10 22.14
CA VAL A 389 32.13 -1.17 23.18
C VAL A 389 33.54 -1.44 22.66
N ARG A 390 33.73 -1.91 21.42
CA ARG A 390 35.05 -2.33 20.90
C ARG A 390 36.15 -1.29 21.02
N LYS A 391 35.78 0.00 21.07
CA LYS A 391 36.78 1.08 21.20
C LYS A 391 37.36 1.14 22.60
N ASP A 392 36.54 0.94 23.62
CA ASP A 392 36.89 1.13 25.02
C ASP A 392 37.16 -0.20 25.73
N ARG A 393 36.52 -1.28 25.26
CA ARG A 393 36.62 -2.65 25.78
C ARG A 393 36.88 -3.67 24.65
N PRO A 394 38.00 -3.57 23.92
CA PRO A 394 38.31 -4.47 22.80
C PRO A 394 38.45 -5.94 23.22
N ALA A 395 38.89 -6.21 24.45
CA ALA A 395 38.99 -7.57 25.00
C ALA A 395 37.63 -8.26 25.16
N ASP A 396 36.57 -7.50 25.42
CA ASP A 396 35.22 -8.02 25.60
C ASP A 396 34.49 -8.17 24.26
N ALA A 397 34.70 -7.24 23.32
CA ALA A 397 34.10 -7.29 21.99
C ALA A 397 34.66 -8.42 21.11
N LEU A 398 35.96 -8.72 21.23
CA LEU A 398 36.63 -9.70 20.38
C LEU A 398 36.00 -11.11 20.42
N PRO A 399 35.77 -11.73 21.60
CA PRO A 399 35.11 -13.04 21.68
C PRO A 399 33.72 -13.07 21.03
N VAL A 400 32.99 -11.95 21.04
CA VAL A 400 31.66 -11.85 20.43
C VAL A 400 31.76 -11.98 18.91
N TYR A 401 32.66 -11.24 18.27
CA TYR A 401 32.86 -11.34 16.81
C TYR A 401 33.23 -12.76 16.40
N LEU A 402 34.19 -13.37 17.09
CA LEU A 402 34.64 -14.73 16.78
C LEU A 402 33.51 -15.76 16.92
N ARG A 403 32.71 -15.67 18.00
CA ARG A 403 31.55 -16.53 18.23
C ARG A 403 30.48 -16.38 17.14
N LEU A 404 30.27 -15.17 16.62
CA LEU A 404 29.28 -14.91 15.55
C LEU A 404 29.75 -15.39 14.17
N ILE A 405 31.05 -15.51 13.94
CA ILE A 405 31.59 -16.03 12.67
C ILE A 405 31.34 -17.54 12.55
N ASP A 406 31.49 -18.31 13.63
CA ASP A 406 31.40 -19.77 13.62
C ASP A 406 30.13 -20.38 12.97
N PRO A 407 28.90 -19.94 13.27
CA PRO A 407 27.71 -20.47 12.59
C PRO A 407 27.70 -20.09 11.10
N LEU A 408 28.20 -18.92 10.73
CA LEU A 408 28.24 -18.45 9.33
C LEU A 408 29.19 -19.28 8.47
N LYS A 409 30.22 -19.90 9.07
CA LYS A 409 31.13 -20.84 8.37
C LYS A 409 30.40 -22.05 7.80
N LYS A 410 29.23 -22.43 8.32
CA LYS A 410 28.49 -23.63 7.88
C LYS A 410 27.53 -23.34 6.73
N ILE A 411 27.17 -22.08 6.50
CA ILE A 411 26.15 -21.68 5.53
C ILE A 411 26.84 -21.13 4.26
N THR A 412 26.18 -21.25 3.11
CA THR A 412 26.61 -20.67 1.83
C THR A 412 25.73 -19.48 1.47
N GLY A 413 26.25 -18.56 0.66
CA GLY A 413 25.52 -17.37 0.19
C GLY A 413 26.33 -16.09 0.35
N ASP A 414 26.22 -15.20 -0.64
CA ASP A 414 27.05 -14.00 -0.70
C ASP A 414 26.79 -13.04 0.47
N ALA A 415 25.54 -12.93 0.94
CA ALA A 415 25.20 -12.15 2.14
C ALA A 415 25.91 -12.67 3.40
N ASN A 416 26.03 -13.98 3.56
CA ASN A 416 26.75 -14.59 4.69
C ASN A 416 28.26 -14.31 4.59
N TYR A 417 28.83 -14.31 3.39
CA TYR A 417 30.24 -13.99 3.18
C TYR A 417 30.53 -12.53 3.51
N GLN A 418 29.66 -11.60 3.10
CA GLN A 418 29.73 -10.20 3.51
C GLN A 418 29.69 -10.02 5.02
N GLN A 419 28.82 -10.76 5.69
CA GLN A 419 28.74 -10.71 7.16
C GLN A 419 30.02 -11.26 7.82
N ILE A 420 30.59 -12.37 7.33
CA ILE A 420 31.88 -12.89 7.84
C ILE A 420 32.99 -11.84 7.69
N ALA A 421 33.11 -11.21 6.52
CA ALA A 421 34.12 -10.19 6.28
C ALA A 421 33.95 -8.99 7.24
N ARG A 422 32.71 -8.53 7.45
CA ARG A 422 32.42 -7.44 8.40
C ARG A 422 32.84 -7.79 9.83
N LEU A 423 32.51 -9.00 10.30
CA LEU A 423 32.88 -9.45 11.65
C LEU A 423 34.39 -9.57 11.82
N LEU A 424 35.11 -10.06 10.79
CA LEU A 424 36.58 -10.14 10.80
C LEU A 424 37.24 -8.76 10.86
N LEU A 425 36.69 -7.75 10.18
CA LEU A 425 37.18 -6.37 10.28
C LEU A 425 37.02 -5.83 11.70
N GLY A 426 35.88 -6.09 12.35
CA GLY A 426 35.66 -5.75 13.76
C GLY A 426 36.66 -6.44 14.70
N ALA A 427 36.90 -7.73 14.49
CA ALA A 427 37.91 -8.48 15.25
C ALA A 427 39.34 -7.94 15.01
N ARG A 428 39.68 -7.56 13.77
CA ARG A 428 40.98 -6.97 13.41
C ARG A 428 41.25 -5.70 14.21
N GLU A 429 40.28 -4.80 14.28
CA GLU A 429 40.40 -3.55 15.06
C GLU A 429 40.63 -3.85 16.56
N CYS A 430 39.94 -4.86 17.11
CA CYS A 430 40.14 -5.28 18.49
C CYS A 430 41.56 -5.82 18.72
N HIS A 431 42.03 -6.73 17.88
CA HIS A 431 43.39 -7.27 17.95
C HIS A 431 44.47 -6.19 17.81
N GLN A 432 44.26 -5.20 16.93
CA GLN A 432 45.18 -4.07 16.79
C GLN A 432 45.27 -3.25 18.08
N LYS A 433 44.13 -2.95 18.73
CA LYS A 433 44.11 -2.23 20.01
C LYS A 433 44.71 -3.03 21.17
N LEU A 434 44.55 -4.35 21.16
CA LEU A 434 45.10 -5.25 22.17
C LEU A 434 46.60 -5.58 21.94
N GLY A 435 47.17 -5.18 20.80
CA GLY A 435 48.55 -5.52 20.43
C GLY A 435 48.73 -6.98 19.99
N THR A 436 47.64 -7.70 19.72
CA THR A 436 47.64 -9.13 19.35
C THR A 436 47.43 -9.34 17.85
N ALA A 437 48.03 -8.48 17.01
CA ALA A 437 47.87 -8.53 15.56
C ALA A 437 48.33 -9.86 14.92
N GLN A 438 49.32 -10.54 15.52
CA GLN A 438 49.77 -11.86 15.05
C GLN A 438 48.70 -12.93 15.24
N GLU A 439 47.99 -12.94 16.38
CA GLU A 439 46.90 -13.88 16.64
C GLU A 439 45.77 -13.74 15.61
N PHE A 440 45.49 -12.50 15.18
CA PHE A 440 44.53 -12.24 14.11
C PHE A 440 44.99 -12.83 12.77
N ALA A 441 46.26 -12.63 12.40
CA ALA A 441 46.82 -13.17 11.16
C ALA A 441 46.76 -14.71 11.14
N ASP A 442 47.05 -15.34 12.28
CA ASP A 442 46.98 -16.79 12.44
C ASP A 442 45.53 -17.29 12.33
N TYR A 443 44.57 -16.59 12.97
CA TYR A 443 43.14 -16.91 12.89
C TYR A 443 42.61 -16.82 11.46
N VAL A 444 42.91 -15.74 10.74
CA VAL A 444 42.43 -15.57 9.36
C VAL A 444 43.09 -16.61 8.43
N THR A 445 44.37 -16.91 8.62
CA THR A 445 45.05 -17.98 7.87
C THR A 445 44.37 -19.33 8.06
N ALA A 446 44.02 -19.68 9.31
CA ALA A 446 43.29 -20.90 9.62
C ALA A 446 41.89 -20.91 8.99
N LEU A 447 41.16 -19.79 9.06
CA LEU A 447 39.84 -19.64 8.45
C LEU A 447 39.88 -19.84 6.93
N ARG A 448 40.88 -19.25 6.26
CA ARG A 448 41.09 -19.40 4.81
C ARG A 448 41.41 -20.84 4.44
N ALA A 449 42.22 -21.54 5.23
CA ALA A 449 42.52 -22.95 5.01
C ALA A 449 41.28 -23.85 5.15
N GLU A 450 40.44 -23.60 6.17
CA GLU A 450 39.20 -24.33 6.43
C GLU A 450 38.16 -24.10 5.33
N GLN A 451 37.98 -22.85 4.89
CA GLN A 451 36.92 -22.44 3.97
C GLN A 451 37.37 -22.34 2.50
N LYS A 452 38.55 -22.88 2.15
CA LYS A 452 39.20 -22.74 0.81
C LYS A 452 38.33 -23.11 -0.40
N ARG A 453 37.32 -23.96 -0.21
CA ARG A 453 36.41 -24.39 -1.28
C ARG A 453 35.39 -23.30 -1.68
N LYS A 454 35.19 -22.27 -0.83
CA LYS A 454 34.24 -21.17 -1.05
C LYS A 454 34.92 -20.00 -1.78
N ARG A 455 35.00 -20.09 -3.11
CA ARG A 455 35.73 -19.14 -3.96
C ARG A 455 35.26 -17.68 -3.81
N ASN A 456 33.96 -17.44 -3.69
CA ASN A 456 33.41 -16.09 -3.49
C ASN A 456 33.84 -15.49 -2.15
N LEU A 457 33.87 -16.29 -1.07
CA LEU A 457 34.37 -15.85 0.22
C LEU A 457 35.85 -15.47 0.13
N MET A 458 36.70 -16.30 -0.50
CA MET A 458 38.14 -15.98 -0.64
C MET A 458 38.36 -14.67 -1.39
N LYS A 459 37.66 -14.46 -2.51
CA LYS A 459 37.70 -13.21 -3.28
C LYS A 459 37.31 -12.00 -2.42
N LEU A 460 36.28 -12.15 -1.59
CA LEU A 460 35.81 -11.09 -0.71
C LEU A 460 36.80 -10.78 0.42
N LEU A 461 37.43 -11.80 1.01
CA LEU A 461 38.48 -11.61 2.01
C LEU A 461 39.68 -10.85 1.40
N ASP A 462 40.12 -11.24 0.19
CA ASP A 462 41.20 -10.54 -0.53
C ASP A 462 40.87 -9.05 -0.75
N GLN A 463 39.65 -8.74 -1.16
CA GLN A 463 39.19 -7.36 -1.38
C GLN A 463 39.20 -6.50 -0.10
N ASN A 464 39.05 -7.11 1.07
CA ASN A 464 39.05 -6.42 2.36
C ASN A 464 40.41 -6.44 3.08
N GLY A 465 41.44 -7.01 2.43
CA GLY A 465 42.77 -7.19 3.02
C GLY A 465 42.74 -8.11 4.24
N LEU A 466 41.95 -9.19 4.15
CA LEU A 466 41.78 -10.22 5.19
C LEU A 466 42.47 -11.52 4.80
#